data_AF-A0A5M8QL04-F1
#
_entry.id   AF-A0A5M8QL04-F1
#
_cell.length_a   1.000
_cell.length_b   1.000
_cell.length_c   1.000
_cell.angle_alpha   90.00
_cell.angle_beta   90.00
_cell.angle_gamma   90.00
#
_symmetry.space_group_name_H-M   'P 1'
#
loop_
_entity.id
_entity.type
_entity.pdbx_description
1 polymer ?
#
loop_
_entity_poly.entity_id
_entity_poly.type
_entity_poly.pdbx_seq_one_letter_code
_entity_poly.pdbx_strand_id
1 'polypeptide(L)'
;MIHEKIFQLKSGREVKVIVKGYFLNDNPELSTDYEILVREPREKYFRAPIGINHPQYWKMKRSGTQQAKSILLEYSGISQRHINQTVAEFNRIVSFPPAQIGMQFEKELV
;
A
#
# COMPACT_ATOMS: atom_id res chain seq x y z
N MET A 1 4.56 -3.05 -11.32
CA MET A 1 4.27 -1.62 -11.08
C MET A 1 4.14 -1.38 -9.58
N ILE A 2 4.46 -0.18 -9.08
CA ILE A 2 4.40 0.16 -7.65
C ILE A 2 3.68 1.50 -7.48
N HIS A 3 2.78 1.59 -6.49
CA HIS A 3 2.20 2.85 -6.02
C HIS A 3 2.40 2.99 -4.52
N GLU A 4 2.86 4.16 -4.09
CA GLU A 4 3.10 4.46 -2.67
C GLU A 4 2.19 5.58 -2.21
N LYS A 5 1.65 5.44 -1.00
CA LYS A 5 0.88 6.48 -0.33
C LYS A 5 1.26 6.60 1.12
N ILE A 6 1.52 7.83 1.58
CA ILE A 6 1.85 8.13 2.97
C ILE A 6 0.65 8.81 3.62
N PHE A 7 0.22 8.26 4.75
CA PHE A 7 -0.81 8.84 5.62
C PHE A 7 -0.13 9.44 6.85
N GLN A 8 -0.38 10.72 7.11
CA GLN A 8 0.04 11.39 8.34
C GLN A 8 -1.09 11.29 9.37
N LEU A 9 -0.83 10.62 10.49
CA LEU A 9 -1.80 10.46 11.57
C LEU A 9 -1.71 11.65 12.54
N LYS A 10 -2.79 11.90 13.29
CA LYS A 10 -2.83 12.96 14.31
C LYS A 10 -1.78 12.81 15.41
N SER A 11 -1.29 11.60 15.65
CA SER A 11 -0.20 11.32 16.59
C SER A 11 1.18 11.77 16.08
N GLY A 12 1.28 12.26 14.84
CA GLY A 12 2.53 12.54 14.14
C GLY A 12 3.20 11.30 13.54
N ARG A 13 2.66 10.09 13.79
CA ARG A 13 3.08 8.87 13.11
C ARG A 13 2.73 8.96 11.64
N GLU A 14 3.65 8.54 10.79
CA GLU A 14 3.40 8.35 9.37
C GLU A 14 3.29 6.88 9.03
N VAL A 15 2.38 6.56 8.11
CA VAL A 15 2.15 5.21 7.62
C VAL A 15 2.24 5.20 6.10
N LYS A 16 3.22 4.49 5.56
CA LYS A 16 3.38 4.27 4.12
C LYS A 16 2.72 2.96 3.73
N VAL A 17 1.80 3.02 2.78
CA VAL A 17 1.20 1.87 2.11
C VAL A 17 1.83 1.77 0.72
N ILE A 18 2.42 0.63 0.41
CA ILE A 18 3.07 0.32 -0.87
C ILE A 18 2.25 -0.76 -1.55
N VAL A 19 1.60 -0.45 -2.67
CA VAL A 19 0.86 -1.40 -3.49
C VAL A 19 1.75 -1.85 -4.64
N LYS A 20 1.92 -3.16 -4.80
CA LYS A 20 2.77 -3.79 -5.81
C LYS A 20 1.88 -4.62 -6.74
N GLY A 21 1.86 -4.28 -8.01
CA GLY A 21 1.22 -5.10 -9.05
C GLY A 21 2.25 -5.87 -9.86
N TYR A 22 1.98 -7.14 -10.10
CA TYR A 22 2.81 -8.04 -10.91
C TYR A 22 1.92 -8.81 -11.89
N PHE A 23 2.42 -8.97 -13.12
CA PHE A 23 1.84 -9.84 -14.12
C PHE A 23 2.40 -11.23 -13.89
N LEU A 24 1.52 -12.22 -13.72
CA LEU A 24 1.96 -13.61 -13.63
C LEU A 24 2.26 -14.09 -15.05
N ASN A 25 3.39 -14.79 -15.23
CA ASN A 25 3.93 -15.12 -16.56
C ASN A 25 2.90 -15.83 -17.49
N ASP A 26 1.94 -16.54 -16.90
CA ASP A 26 0.94 -17.34 -17.63
C ASP A 26 -0.48 -16.75 -17.60
N ASN A 27 -0.69 -15.61 -16.92
CA ASN A 27 -2.01 -14.98 -16.80
C ASN A 27 -1.91 -13.46 -17.02
N PRO A 28 -2.64 -12.89 -17.99
CA PRO A 28 -2.70 -11.44 -18.18
C PRO A 28 -3.34 -10.69 -17.00
N GLU A 29 -3.91 -11.38 -16.02
CA GLU A 29 -4.44 -10.76 -14.81
C GLU A 29 -3.34 -10.14 -13.94
N LEU A 30 -3.54 -8.87 -13.62
CA LEU A 30 -2.73 -8.11 -12.68
C LEU A 30 -3.00 -8.61 -11.26
N SER A 31 -2.05 -9.34 -10.67
CA SER A 31 -2.10 -9.65 -9.25
C SER A 31 -1.54 -8.48 -8.45
N THR A 32 -2.16 -8.17 -7.32
CA THR A 32 -1.82 -7.02 -6.48
C THR A 32 -1.55 -7.47 -5.04
N ASP A 33 -0.42 -7.04 -4.49
CA ASP A 33 -0.08 -7.18 -3.07
C ASP A 33 0.18 -5.81 -2.44
N TYR A 34 0.17 -5.74 -1.12
CA TYR A 34 0.51 -4.51 -0.41
C TYR A 34 1.41 -4.74 0.80
N GLU A 35 2.24 -3.74 1.06
CA GLU A 35 3.13 -3.67 2.21
C GLU A 35 2.83 -2.39 2.99
N ILE A 36 2.99 -2.46 4.32
CA ILE A 36 2.74 -1.32 5.22
C ILE A 36 4.01 -1.08 6.02
N LEU A 37 4.46 0.17 6.02
CA LEU A 37 5.57 0.65 6.82
C LEU A 37 5.12 1.81 7.70
N VAL A 38 5.75 1.98 8.85
CA VAL A 38 5.52 3.10 9.77
C VAL A 38 6.80 3.88 10.00
N ARG A 39 6.64 5.17 10.30
CA ARG A 39 7.70 6.06 10.79
C ARG A 39 7.15 6.88 11.94
N GLU A 40 7.72 6.71 13.13
CA GLU A 40 7.36 7.55 14.29
C GLU A 40 7.93 8.97 14.13
N PRO A 41 7.39 9.98 14.84
CA PRO A 41 7.82 11.39 14.69
C PRO A 41 9.33 11.66 14.81
N ARG A 42 10.05 10.80 15.56
CA ARG A 42 11.49 10.92 15.80
C ARG A 42 12.33 9.94 14.98
N GLU A 43 11.70 9.08 14.18
CA GLU A 43 12.40 8.10 13.36
C GLU A 43 12.81 8.71 12.02
N LYS A 44 14.03 8.38 11.58
CA LYS A 44 14.55 8.85 10.29
C LYS A 44 13.99 8.06 9.11
N TYR A 45 13.76 6.76 9.30
CA TYR A 45 13.43 5.82 8.23
C TYR A 45 12.14 5.06 8.53
N PHE A 46 11.43 4.68 7.47
CA PHE A 46 10.29 3.79 7.55
C PHE A 46 10.75 2.37 7.92
N ARG A 47 9.94 1.68 8.73
CA ARG A 47 10.17 0.29 9.16
C ARG A 47 8.88 -0.49 9.21
N ALA A 48 8.98 -1.81 9.34
CA ALA A 48 7.81 -2.65 9.60
C ALA A 48 7.11 -2.22 10.89
N PRO A 49 5.75 -2.23 10.93
CA PRO A 49 4.99 -1.92 12.13
C PRO A 49 5.36 -2.84 13.29
N ILE A 50 5.48 -4.14 13.00
CA ILE A 50 5.77 -5.20 13.96
C ILE A 50 7.06 -5.91 13.53
N GLY A 51 8.18 -5.59 14.19
CA GLY A 51 9.46 -6.28 13.99
C GLY A 51 9.61 -7.54 14.82
N ILE A 52 10.68 -8.33 14.60
CA ILE A 52 10.92 -9.61 15.30
C ILE A 52 10.97 -9.50 16.83
N ASN A 53 11.41 -8.35 17.34
CA ASN A 53 11.51 -8.07 18.78
C ASN A 53 10.18 -7.55 19.38
N HIS A 54 9.12 -7.42 18.58
CA HIS A 54 7.85 -6.87 19.04
C HIS A 54 7.01 -7.95 19.76
N PRO A 55 6.37 -7.66 20.91
CA PRO A 55 5.55 -8.65 21.64
C PRO A 55 4.46 -9.31 20.79
N GLN A 56 3.89 -8.57 19.84
CA GLN A 56 2.87 -9.11 18.94
C GLN A 56 3.43 -9.88 17.73
N TYR A 57 4.75 -9.95 17.54
CA TYR A 57 5.36 -10.65 16.42
C TYR A 57 4.98 -12.13 16.40
N TRP A 58 5.11 -12.82 17.53
CA TRP A 58 4.77 -14.24 17.62
C TRP A 58 3.26 -14.49 17.49
N LYS A 59 2.44 -13.56 17.96
CA LYS A 59 0.98 -13.61 17.78
C LYS A 59 0.64 -13.54 16.30
N MET A 60 1.18 -12.56 15.59
CA MET A 60 1.01 -12.40 14.15
C MET A 60 1.52 -13.62 13.37
N LYS A 61 2.70 -14.15 13.72
CA LYS A 61 3.31 -15.32 13.04
C LYS A 61 2.50 -16.60 13.20
N ARG A 62 1.80 -16.76 14.33
CA ARG A 62 0.95 -17.93 14.62
C ARG A 62 -0.50 -17.75 14.14
N SER A 63 -0.89 -16.54 13.78
CA SER A 63 -2.21 -16.22 13.26
C SER A 63 -2.36 -16.60 11.79
N GLY A 64 -3.58 -16.92 11.36
CA GLY A 64 -3.92 -17.02 9.95
C GLY A 64 -3.78 -15.67 9.23
N THR A 65 -3.65 -15.70 7.90
CA THR A 65 -3.36 -14.52 7.05
C THR A 65 -4.27 -13.33 7.34
N GLN A 66 -5.58 -13.56 7.51
CA GLN A 66 -6.54 -12.48 7.74
C GLN A 66 -6.37 -11.84 9.13
N GLN A 67 -6.11 -12.65 10.15
CA GLN A 67 -5.92 -12.16 11.51
C GLN A 67 -4.57 -11.44 11.65
N ALA A 68 -3.52 -11.94 10.99
CA ALA A 68 -2.23 -11.25 10.91
C ALA A 68 -2.36 -9.87 10.26
N LYS A 69 -3.12 -9.76 9.15
CA LYS A 69 -3.43 -8.48 8.50
C LYS A 69 -4.17 -7.52 9.44
N SER A 70 -5.16 -8.02 10.17
CA SER A 70 -5.90 -7.21 11.15
C SER A 70 -4.99 -6.64 12.23
N ILE A 71 -4.12 -7.47 12.82
CA ILE A 71 -3.14 -7.06 13.85
C ILE A 71 -2.20 -5.99 13.30
N LEU A 72 -1.74 -6.17 12.06
CA LEU A 72 -0.80 -5.25 11.43
C LEU A 72 -1.43 -3.89 11.12
N LEU A 73 -2.68 -3.86 10.65
CA LEU A 73 -3.45 -2.63 10.45
C LEU A 73 -3.68 -1.88 11.76
N GLU A 74 -4.14 -2.60 12.78
CA GLU A 74 -4.37 -2.05 14.13
C GLU A 74 -3.08 -1.41 14.67
N TYR A 75 -1.96 -2.13 14.60
CA TYR A 75 -0.70 -1.63 15.11
C TYR A 75 -0.14 -0.45 14.30
N SER A 76 -0.43 -0.41 13.00
CA SER A 76 -0.04 0.70 12.12
C SER A 76 -0.86 1.96 12.38
N GLY A 77 -2.08 1.83 12.93
CA GLY A 77 -3.00 2.94 13.16
C GLY A 77 -3.80 3.34 11.91
N ILE A 78 -3.90 2.45 10.92
CA ILE A 78 -4.71 2.66 9.71
C ILE A 78 -5.77 1.56 9.57
N SER A 79 -6.90 1.92 8.99
CA SER A 79 -8.01 1.00 8.71
C SER A 79 -7.94 0.39 7.31
N GLN A 80 -8.71 -0.68 7.08
CA GLN A 80 -8.88 -1.28 5.76
C GLN A 80 -9.35 -0.27 4.69
N ARG A 81 -10.05 0.80 5.09
CA ARG A 81 -10.46 1.87 4.15
C ARG A 81 -9.26 2.57 3.51
N HIS A 82 -8.19 2.80 4.27
CA HIS A 82 -6.97 3.41 3.75
C HIS A 82 -6.28 2.51 2.72
N ILE A 83 -6.29 1.19 2.97
CA ILE A 83 -5.78 0.19 2.03
C ILE A 83 -6.62 0.20 0.75
N ASN A 84 -7.95 0.09 0.88
CA ASN A 84 -8.86 0.09 -0.26
C ASN A 84 -8.73 1.37 -1.09
N GLN A 85 -8.55 2.52 -0.44
CA GLN A 85 -8.29 3.79 -1.14
C GLN A 85 -6.98 3.73 -1.94
N THR A 86 -5.90 3.23 -1.35
CA THR A 86 -4.59 3.16 -2.02
C THR A 86 -4.61 2.16 -3.19
N VAL A 87 -5.29 1.02 -3.02
CA VAL A 87 -5.50 0.04 -4.10
C VAL A 87 -6.37 0.62 -5.22
N ALA A 88 -7.44 1.37 -4.89
CA ALA A 88 -8.27 2.01 -5.90
C ALA A 88 -7.49 3.06 -6.71
N GLU A 89 -6.59 3.81 -6.07
CA GLU A 89 -5.68 4.74 -6.75
C GLU A 89 -4.71 3.99 -7.67
N PHE A 90 -4.10 2.91 -7.19
CA PHE A 90 -3.26 2.05 -8.00
C PHE A 90 -4.00 1.51 -9.23
N ASN A 91 -5.20 0.96 -9.04
CA ASN A 91 -6.01 0.42 -10.13
C ASN A 91 -6.35 1.48 -11.17
N ARG A 92 -6.63 2.72 -10.76
CA ARG A 92 -6.82 3.84 -11.70
C ARG A 92 -5.57 4.04 -12.53
N ILE A 93 -4.40 4.19 -11.89
CA ILE A 93 -3.11 4.39 -12.57
C ILE A 93 -2.82 3.26 -13.57
N VAL A 94 -3.07 2.01 -13.20
CA VAL A 94 -2.82 0.87 -14.09
C VAL A 94 -3.87 0.75 -15.19
N SER A 95 -5.13 1.13 -14.93
CA SER A 95 -6.20 1.11 -15.93
C SER A 95 -6.08 2.19 -16.99
N PHE A 96 -5.25 3.23 -16.79
CA PHE A 96 -4.96 4.23 -17.82
C PHE A 96 -3.92 3.67 -18.80
N PRO A 97 -4.31 3.31 -20.04
CA PRO A 97 -3.36 2.83 -21.03
C PRO A 97 -2.47 4.02 -21.45
N PRO A 98 -1.14 3.84 -21.59
CA PRO A 98 -0.24 4.90 -22.04
C PRO A 98 -0.63 5.51 -23.40
N ALA A 99 -1.45 4.82 -24.20
CA ALA A 99 -1.99 5.32 -25.47
C ALA A 99 -2.94 6.53 -25.34
N GLN A 100 -3.48 6.84 -24.15
CA GLN A 100 -4.37 7.99 -23.96
C GLN A 100 -3.65 9.30 -23.60
N ILE A 101 -2.39 9.22 -23.16
CA ILE A 101 -1.61 10.41 -22.80
C ILE A 101 -1.31 11.26 -24.05
N GLY A 102 -1.12 10.64 -25.22
CA GLY A 102 -0.91 11.34 -26.49
C GLY A 102 -2.18 11.95 -27.12
N MET A 103 -3.36 11.40 -26.83
CA MET A 103 -4.62 11.83 -27.49
C MET A 103 -5.35 12.98 -26.78
N GLN A 104 -4.96 13.35 -25.56
CA GLN A 104 -5.54 14.53 -24.90
C GLN A 104 -4.88 15.84 -25.33
N PHE A 105 -3.57 15.84 -25.66
CA PHE A 105 -2.87 17.04 -26.12
C PHE A 105 -3.33 17.54 -27.51
N GLU A 106 -3.82 16.65 -28.38
CA GLU A 106 -4.34 17.07 -29.69
C GLU A 106 -5.73 17.72 -29.62
N LYS A 107 -6.52 17.43 -28.58
CA LYS A 107 -7.89 17.97 -28.46
C LYS A 107 -7.96 19.39 -27.88
N GLU A 108 -6.88 19.89 -27.27
CA GLU A 108 -6.81 21.26 -26.76
C GLU A 108 -6.20 22.26 -27.77
N LEU A 109 -5.82 21.79 -28.97
CA LEU A 109 -5.17 22.60 -30.01
C LEU A 109 -6.03 22.81 -31.27
N VAL A 110 -7.33 22.47 -31.24
CA VAL A 110 -8.26 22.67 -32.36
C VAL A 110 -9.43 23.56 -31.96
#